data_AF-A0A6P1BYT0-F1
#
_entry.id   AF-A0A6P1BYT0-F1
#
_cell.length_a   1.000
_cell.length_b   1.000
_cell.length_c   1.000
_cell.angle_alpha   90.00
_cell.angle_beta   90.00
_cell.angle_gamma   90.00
#
_symmetry.space_group_name_H-M   'P 1'
#
loop_
_entity.id
_entity.type
_entity.pdbx_description
1 polymer ?
#
loop_
_entity_poly.entity_id
_entity_poly.type
_entity_poly.pdbx_seq_one_letter_code
_entity_poly.pdbx_strand_id
1 'polypeptide(L)' 'DWDWIDGEIAPLYSENGRPGIETRFMIGLLLLKHIYGLSDEGVCERWVHDPYFQFFTGEELFRHVFPHERSDL' A
#
# COMPACT_ATOMS: atom_id res chain seq x y z
N ASP A 1 -11.25 3.24 -10.82
CA ASP A 1 -11.41 1.78 -10.75
C ASP A 1 -10.03 1.18 -10.52
N TRP A 2 -9.86 0.29 -9.55
CA TRP A 2 -8.54 -0.26 -9.21
C TRP A 2 -8.03 -1.20 -10.30
N ASP A 3 -8.94 -1.95 -10.93
CA ASP A 3 -8.61 -2.88 -12.02
C ASP A 3 -8.05 -2.13 -13.25
N TRP A 4 -8.57 -0.93 -13.52
CA TRP A 4 -8.04 -0.09 -14.60
C TRP A 4 -6.62 0.41 -14.28
N ILE A 5 -6.36 0.87 -13.06
CA ILE A 5 -5.03 1.34 -12.65
C ILE A 5 -4.01 0.18 -12.69
N ASP A 6 -4.42 -0.99 -12.23
CA ASP A 6 -3.58 -2.19 -12.29
C ASP A 6 -3.20 -2.53 -13.73
N GLY A 7 -4.15 -2.50 -14.66
CA GLY A 7 -3.90 -2.71 -16.08
C GLY A 7 -2.94 -1.69 -16.71
N GLU A 8 -2.99 -0.42 -16.31
CA GLU A 8 -2.07 0.62 -16.81
C GLU A 8 -0.65 0.48 -16.26
N ILE A 9 -0.49 -0.06 -15.06
CA ILE A 9 0.81 -0.18 -14.37
C ILE A 9 1.43 -1.56 -14.59
N ALA A 10 0.63 -2.59 -14.89
CA ALA A 10 1.09 -3.96 -15.18
C ALA A 10 2.28 -4.02 -16.17
N PRO A 11 2.31 -3.24 -17.28
CA PRO A 11 3.45 -3.24 -18.20
C PRO A 11 4.77 -2.73 -17.60
N LEU A 12 4.73 -2.04 -16.46
CA LEU A 12 5.90 -1.52 -15.75
C LEU A 12 6.53 -2.55 -14.80
N TYR A 13 5.80 -3.63 -14.48
CA TYR A 13 6.32 -4.71 -13.64
C TYR A 13 7.15 -5.71 -14.45
N SER A 14 8.22 -6.20 -13.85
CA SER A 14 9.02 -7.29 -14.41
C SER A 14 8.30 -8.62 -14.21
N GLU A 15 8.23 -9.46 -15.25
CA GLU A 15 7.76 -10.86 -15.13
C GLU A 15 8.72 -11.74 -14.29
N ASN A 16 9.95 -11.27 -14.05
CA ASN A 16 10.96 -11.96 -13.26
C ASN A 16 11.20 -11.20 -11.94
N GLY A 17 10.96 -11.83 -10.79
CA GLY A 17 11.25 -11.24 -9.48
C GLY A 17 10.28 -11.65 -8.36
N ARG A 18 10.34 -10.95 -7.22
CA ARG A 18 9.35 -11.08 -6.13
C ARG A 18 7.97 -10.69 -6.66
N PRO A 19 6.89 -11.43 -6.31
CA PRO A 19 5.53 -11.03 -6.67
C PRO A 19 5.30 -9.56 -6.34
N GLY A 20 4.74 -8.82 -7.30
CA GLY A 20 4.36 -7.43 -7.09
C GLY A 20 3.47 -7.33 -5.86
N ILE A 21 3.72 -6.33 -5.03
CA ILE A 21 2.75 -5.92 -4.01
C ILE A 21 1.52 -5.42 -4.77
N GLU A 22 0.32 -5.71 -4.26
CA GLU A 22 -0.93 -5.23 -4.83
C GLU A 22 -0.83 -3.74 -5.19
N THR A 23 -1.05 -3.39 -6.46
CA THR A 23 -0.93 -2.02 -6.99
C THR A 23 -1.74 -1.03 -6.16
N ARG A 24 -2.93 -1.46 -5.73
CA ARG A 24 -3.82 -0.70 -4.83
C ARG A 24 -3.16 -0.37 -3.49
N PHE A 25 -2.39 -1.29 -2.92
CA PHE A 25 -1.76 -1.08 -1.63
C PHE A 25 -0.69 0.01 -1.73
N MET A 26 0.22 -0.09 -2.71
CA MET A 26 1.29 0.90 -2.91
C MET A 26 0.75 2.30 -3.21
N ILE A 27 -0.16 2.41 -4.18
CA ILE A 27 -0.76 3.70 -4.55
C ILE A 27 -1.61 4.25 -3.41
N GLY A 28 -2.34 3.39 -2.73
CA GLY A 28 -3.15 3.76 -1.57
C GLY A 28 -2.30 4.41 -0.48
N LEU A 29 -1.15 3.83 -0.13
CA LEU A 29 -0.23 4.43 0.85
C LEU A 29 0.34 5.77 0.37
N LEU A 30 0.75 5.90 -0.89
CA LEU A 30 1.26 7.16 -1.44
C LEU A 30 0.21 8.28 -1.36
N LEU A 31 -1.05 7.97 -1.68
CA LEU A 31 -2.16 8.91 -1.58
C LEU A 31 -2.42 9.30 -0.12
N LEU A 32 -2.51 8.32 0.79
CA LEU A 32 -2.75 8.58 2.21
C LEU A 32 -1.61 9.41 2.82
N LYS A 33 -0.36 9.10 2.48
CA LYS A 33 0.81 9.89 2.87
C LYS A 33 0.67 11.36 2.44
N HIS A 34 0.32 11.60 1.18
CA HIS A 34 0.18 12.94 0.64
C HIS A 34 -1.01 13.71 1.24
N ILE A 35 -2.19 13.10 1.29
CA ILE A 35 -3.44 13.71 1.78
C ILE A 35 -3.31 14.14 3.24
N TYR A 36 -2.67 13.31 4.07
CA TYR A 36 -2.53 13.57 5.50
C TYR A 36 -1.18 14.18 5.90
N GLY A 37 -0.30 14.46 4.94
CA GLY A 37 1.02 15.06 5.20
C GLY A 37 1.92 14.20 6.10
N LEU A 38 1.88 12.87 5.94
CA LEU A 38 2.62 11.91 6.78
C LEU A 38 4.02 11.63 6.21
N SER A 39 4.94 11.16 7.05
CA SER A 39 6.16 10.50 6.59
C SER A 39 5.86 9.06 6.15
N ASP A 40 6.85 8.36 5.57
CA ASP A 40 6.71 6.94 5.22
C ASP A 40 6.49 6.08 6.48
N GLU A 41 7.20 6.37 7.56
CA GLU A 41 7.02 5.70 8.85
C GLU A 41 5.66 6.02 9.45
N GLY A 42 5.25 7.30 9.40
CA GLY A 42 3.99 7.77 9.97
C GLY A 42 2.75 7.20 9.28
N VAL A 43 2.78 7.05 7.95
CA VAL A 43 1.69 6.37 7.24
C VAL A 43 1.63 4.89 7.62
N CYS A 44 2.78 4.22 7.76
CA CYS A 44 2.82 2.81 8.15
C CYS A 44 2.36 2.58 9.59
N GLU A 45 2.72 3.47 10.53
CA GLU A 45 2.26 3.41 11.93
C GLU A 45 0.77 3.63 12.05
N ARG A 46 0.24 4.65 11.38
CA ARG A 46 -1.19 4.94 11.39
C ARG A 46 -2.00 3.82 10.74
N TRP A 47 -1.50 3.26 9.63
CA TRP A 47 -2.16 2.17 8.90
C TRP A 47 -2.47 0.97 9.81
N VAL A 48 -1.57 0.62 10.73
CA VAL A 48 -1.77 -0.50 11.67
C VAL A 48 -2.96 -0.28 12.61
N HIS A 49 -3.33 0.97 12.89
CA HIS A 49 -4.37 1.33 13.83
C HIS A 49 -5.64 1.89 13.20
N ASP A 50 -5.66 2.13 11.88
CA ASP A 50 -6.73 2.82 11.17
C ASP A 50 -7.41 1.89 10.15
N PRO A 51 -8.59 1.30 10.46
CA PRO A 51 -9.32 0.42 9.55
C PRO A 51 -9.66 1.08 8.21
N TYR A 52 -9.82 2.41 8.17
CA TYR A 52 -10.08 3.11 6.91
C TYR A 52 -8.86 3.10 6.01
N PHE A 53 -7.66 3.23 6.57
CA PHE A 53 -6.42 3.15 5.80
C PHE A 53 -6.26 1.75 5.22
N GLN A 54 -6.49 0.71 6.03
CA GLN A 54 -6.41 -0.68 5.60
C GLN A 54 -7.41 -1.00 4.49
N PHE A 55 -8.68 -0.63 4.69
CA PHE A 55 -9.71 -0.82 3.69
C PHE A 55 -9.41 -0.05 2.39
N PHE A 56 -8.94 1.19 2.50
CA PHE A 56 -8.58 1.99 1.33
C PHE A 56 -7.47 1.32 0.50
N THR A 57 -6.44 0.78 1.17
CA THR A 57 -5.33 0.07 0.54
C THR A 57 -5.64 -1.36 0.09
N GLY A 58 -6.85 -1.87 0.35
CA GLY A 58 -7.31 -3.17 -0.19
C GLY A 58 -7.40 -4.31 0.81
N GLU A 59 -7.23 -4.06 2.12
CA GLU A 59 -7.48 -5.11 3.12
C GLU A 59 -8.98 -5.34 3.32
N GLU A 60 -9.38 -6.60 3.33
CA GLU A 60 -10.76 -7.03 3.66
C GLU A 60 -10.92 -7.35 5.15
N LEU A 61 -9.82 -7.70 5.82
CA LEU A 61 -9.76 -8.04 7.23
C LEU A 61 -8.79 -7.12 7.96
N PHE A 62 -9.12 -6.76 9.19
CA PHE A 62 -8.27 -5.88 9.98
C PHE A 62 -6.93 -6.56 10.32
N ARG A 63 -5.83 -5.92 9.93
CA ARG A 63 -4.46 -6.34 10.18
C ARG A 63 -3.87 -5.57 11.36
N HIS A 64 -3.16 -6.28 12.23
CA HIS A 64 -2.52 -5.69 13.41
C HIS A 64 -1.02 -5.46 13.23
N VAL A 65 -0.47 -5.83 12.07
CA VAL A 65 0.94 -5.72 11.73
C VAL A 65 1.02 -5.24 10.29
N PHE A 66 1.96 -4.33 10.03
CA PHE A 66 2.21 -3.83 8.68
C PHE A 66 2.79 -4.94 7.79
N PRO A 67 2.26 -5.18 6.57
CA PRO A 67 2.58 -6.38 5.78
C PRO A 67 3.95 -6.35 5.08
N HIS A 68 4.64 -5.21 5.06
CA HIS A 68 5.97 -5.12 4.46
C HIS A 68 7.06 -4.97 5.51
N GLU A 69 8.16 -5.70 5.29
CA GLU A 69 9.40 -5.45 5.98
C GLU A 69 9.80 -3.99 5.70
N ARG A 70 9.80 -3.19 6.76
CA ARG A 70 10.52 -1.93 6.73
C ARG A 70 11.98 -2.31 6.57
N SER A 71 12.69 -1.69 5.63
CA SER A 71 14.14 -1.80 5.61
C SER A 71 14.62 -1.09 6.87
N ASP A 72 14.75 -1.83 7.96
CA ASP A 72 15.47 -1.36 9.11
C ASP A 72 16.90 -1.09 8.63
N LEU A 73 17.35 0.14 8.86
CA LEU A 73 18.64 0.66 8.42
C LEU A 73 19.81 -0.21 8.93
#